data_AF-A0A7Y2VQ33-F1
#
_entry.id   AF-A0A7Y2VQ33-F1
#
_cell.length_a   1.000
_cell.length_b   1.000
_cell.length_c   1.000
_cell.angle_alpha   90.00
_cell.angle_beta   90.00
_cell.angle_gamma   90.00
#
_symmetry.space_group_name_H-M   'P 1'
#
loop_
_entity.id
_entity.type
_entity.pdbx_description
1 polymer ?
#
loop_
_entity_poly.entity_id
_entity_poly.type
_entity_poly.pdbx_seq_one_letter_code
_entity_poly.pdbx_strand_id
1 'polypeptide(L)' 'KDKGIFLMDANGNYSMITKTDVMASNGVIHIIEDVVMPQ' A
#
# COMPACT_ATOMS: atom_id res chain seq x y z
N LYS A 1 4.11 -14.34 14.10
CA LYS A 1 3.07 -14.14 13.06
C LYS A 1 3.19 -12.69 12.64
N ASP A 2 3.72 -12.47 11.44
CA ASP A 2 4.19 -11.17 10.99
C ASP A 2 3.04 -10.16 10.94
N LYS A 3 3.16 -9.12 11.76
CA LYS A 3 2.18 -8.02 11.84
C LYS A 3 2.47 -7.01 10.72
N GLY A 4 2.39 -7.47 9.48
CA GLY A 4 2.46 -6.60 8.30
C GLY A 4 1.17 -5.81 8.11
N ILE A 5 1.27 -4.63 7.51
CA ILE A 5 0.10 -3.85 7.05
C ILE A 5 -0.03 -4.09 5.55
N PHE A 6 -1.24 -4.37 5.09
CA PHE A 6 -1.52 -4.71 3.70
C PHE A 6 -2.58 -3.78 3.12
N LEU A 7 -2.40 -3.41 1.86
CA LEU A 7 -3.42 -2.77 1.03
C LEU A 7 -4.17 -3.87 0.27
N MET A 8 -5.50 -3.81 0.28
CA MET A 8 -6.34 -4.66 -0.56
C MET A 8 -6.82 -3.87 -1.77
N ASP A 9 -6.55 -4.36 -2.98
CA ASP A 9 -7.01 -3.71 -4.21
C ASP A 9 -8.47 -4.09 -4.58
N ALA A 10 -9.00 -3.50 -5.65
CA ALA A 10 -10.36 -3.74 -6.12
C ALA A 10 -10.59 -5.16 -6.67
N ASN A 11 -9.51 -5.89 -7.00
CA ASN A 11 -9.54 -7.27 -7.48
C ASN A 11 -9.38 -8.28 -6.35
N GLY A 12 -9.20 -7.82 -5.10
CA GLY A 12 -9.02 -8.67 -3.92
C GLY A 12 -7.58 -9.12 -3.68
N ASN A 13 -6.60 -8.56 -4.40
CA ASN A 13 -5.19 -8.83 -4.15
C ASN A 13 -4.70 -8.03 -2.94
N TYR A 14 -3.74 -8.58 -2.21
CA TYR A 14 -3.12 -7.94 -1.06
C TYR A 14 -1.66 -7.60 -1.35
N SER A 15 -1.28 -6.35 -1.10
CA SER A 15 0.08 -5.85 -1.27
C SER A 15 0.64 -5.34 0.04
N MET A 16 1.85 -5.76 0.38
CA MET A 16 2.50 -5.37 1.63
C MET A 16 2.95 -3.90 1.56
N ILE A 17 2.63 -3.13 2.61
CA ILE A 17 3.12 -1.76 2.78
C ILE A 17 4.49 -1.81 3.46
N THR A 18 5.52 -1.30 2.78
CA THR A 18 6.91 -1.30 3.27
C THR A 18 7.29 -0.02 4.00
N LYS A 19 6.60 1.09 3.71
CA LYS A 19 6.83 2.38 4.38
C LYS A 19 5.53 3.14 4.52
N THR A 20 5.31 3.72 5.70
CA THR A 20 4.17 4.57 5.99
C THR A 20 4.59 6.03 6.21
N ASP A 21 3.61 6.92 6.16
CA ASP A 21 3.71 8.28 6.68
C ASP A 21 4.75 9.18 6.00
N VAL A 22 4.93 8.99 4.68
CA VAL A 22 5.79 9.87 3.89
C VAL A 22 4.99 11.13 3.54
N MET A 23 5.43 12.27 4.08
CA MET A 23 4.78 13.57 3.83
C MET A 23 4.90 14.00 2.37
N ALA A 24 3.77 14.39 1.78
CA ALA A 24 3.66 15.01 0.48
C ALA A 24 3.03 16.41 0.61
N SER A 25 3.14 17.24 -0.43
CA SER A 25 2.61 18.61 -0.41
C SER A 25 1.09 18.67 -0.20
N ASN A 26 0.38 17.59 -0.51
CA ASN A 26 -1.07 17.49 -0.49
C ASN A 26 -1.60 16.28 0.30
N GLY A 27 -0.77 15.64 1.11
CA GLY A 27 -1.19 14.46 1.87
C GLY A 27 -0.04 13.58 2.32
N VAL A 28 -0.29 12.28 2.32
CA VAL A 28 0.64 11.25 2.79
C VAL A 28 0.74 10.12 1.78
N ILE A 29 1.93 9.53 1.67
CA ILE A 29 2.23 8.39 0.80
C ILE A 29 2.55 7.17 1.68
N HIS A 30 1.98 6.03 1.29
CA HIS A 30 2.37 4.70 1.76
C HIS A 30 2.95 3.92 0.58
N ILE A 31 4.11 3.28 0.77
CA ILE A 31 4.83 2.56 -0.28
C ILE A 31 4.48 1.08 -0.22
N ILE A 32 4.16 0.48 -1.36
CA ILE A 32 3.86 -0.96 -1.52
C ILE A 32 4.86 -1.65 -2.45
N GLU A 33 5.01 -2.97 -2.33
CA GLU A 33 5.93 -3.77 -3.17
C GLU A 33 5.35 -4.12 -4.55
N ASP A 34 4.03 -4.24 -4.64
CA ASP A 34 3.35 -4.64 -5.88
C ASP A 34 2.73 -3.45 -6.62
N VAL A 35 2.32 -3.70 -7.87
CA VAL A 35 1.57 -2.74 -8.68
C VAL A 35 0.08 -3.05 -8.60
N VAL A 36 -0.73 -2.05 -8.24
CA VAL A 36 -2.19 -2.12 -8.32
C VAL A 36 -2.62 -1.96 -9.77
N MET A 37 -3.30 -2.96 -10.31
CA MET A 37 -3.79 -2.94 -11.69
C MET A 37 -5.22 -2.35 -11.75
N PRO A 38 -5.55 -1.55 -12.79
CA PRO A 38 -6.90 -1.02 -13.00
C PRO A 38 -7.88 -2.13 -13.40
N GLN A 39 -9.18 -1.82 -13.32
CA GLN A 39 -10.27 -2.61 -13.91
C GLN A 39 -10.62 -2.11 -15.31
#